data_AF-A0AAD3D9H2-F1
#
_entry.id   AF-A0AAD3D9H2-F1
#
_cell.length_a   1.000
_cell.length_b   1.000
_cell.length_c   1.000
_cell.angle_alpha   90.00
_cell.angle_beta   90.00
_cell.angle_gamma   90.00
#
_symmetry.space_group_name_H-M   'P 1'
#
loop_
_entity.id
_entity.type
_entity.pdbx_description
1 polymer ?
#
loop_
_entity_poly.entity_id
_entity_poly.type
_entity_poly.pdbx_seq_one_letter_code
_entity_poly.pdbx_strand_id
1 'polypeptide(L)'
;MPGPKMGPRPADFDEDLVRQAPTFQRWAALSPGEKLRYACRDFVKGHGDDEERLMRRIMIARRNNLRDHAILKKARKQKTIKNSSEEDDSVEEPPSKKKRSATSYALTDEEVMREMDVEAVEATRSFQTWLSLEDGQTFTYNQTYKKGAEGHEWLLKKNIWRRMRYRRENKKMVAQMKGPKDELPLPLDMKVESVSEEVDPTSYSSATATAASVATHIVDHTLSPSLLAATDVPPPSLDIVNADVGALSDSGHDNSMHLDVVEAAVAASESYVKQARESDTVDLAVVAQAALDPPVEPTHLSVHNPIMALTANVDADAIGATIGDHHTPNPLVSFDGDALDVAAKLAAAASASAKHDDADDEYAAV
;
A
#
# COMPACT_ATOMS: atom_id res chain seq x y z
N MET A 1 -1.98 15.64 21.66
CA MET A 1 -1.21 14.64 22.44
C MET A 1 0.12 14.39 21.74
N PRO A 2 1.27 14.54 22.42
CA PRO A 2 2.56 14.16 21.84
C PRO A 2 2.50 12.68 21.42
N GLY A 3 2.88 12.39 20.17
CA GLY A 3 2.87 11.02 19.66
C GLY A 3 3.83 10.11 20.44
N PRO A 4 3.69 8.78 20.33
CA PRO A 4 4.62 7.83 20.95
C PRO A 4 6.07 8.20 20.61
N LYS A 5 6.94 8.30 21.62
CA LYS A 5 8.37 8.55 21.42
C LYS A 5 8.94 7.49 20.48
N MET A 6 9.70 7.93 19.48
CA MET A 6 10.30 7.02 18.52
C MET A 6 11.35 6.16 19.24
N GLY A 7 11.25 4.84 19.13
CA GLY A 7 12.27 3.92 19.66
C GLY A 7 13.63 4.08 18.96
N PRO A 8 14.66 3.30 19.34
CA PRO A 8 15.96 3.33 18.69
C PRO A 8 15.84 3.06 17.18
N ARG A 9 16.74 3.65 16.39
CA ARG A 9 16.77 3.48 14.93
C ARG A 9 17.10 2.01 14.61
N PRO A 10 16.39 1.35 13.68
CA PRO A 10 16.73 -0.01 13.26
C PRO A 10 18.18 -0.09 12.77
N ALA A 11 18.86 -1.21 13.06
CA ALA A 11 20.27 -1.40 12.68
C ALA A 11 20.50 -1.40 11.15
N ASP A 12 19.46 -1.71 10.38
CA ASP A 12 19.48 -1.73 8.91
C ASP A 12 19.03 -0.41 8.27
N PHE A 13 18.98 0.68 9.03
CA PHE A 13 18.61 1.98 8.52
C PHE A 13 19.73 2.58 7.67
N ASP A 14 19.52 2.60 6.35
CA ASP A 14 20.39 3.26 5.39
C ASP A 14 19.88 4.69 5.11
N GLU A 15 20.56 5.69 5.69
CA GLU A 15 20.15 7.09 5.60
C GLU A 15 20.36 7.67 4.21
N ASP A 16 21.47 7.35 3.55
CA ASP A 16 21.79 7.86 2.22
C ASP A 16 20.73 7.42 1.20
N LEU A 17 20.32 6.16 1.34
CA LEU A 17 19.26 5.58 0.53
C LEU A 17 17.91 6.27 0.72
N VAL A 18 17.60 6.73 1.94
CA VAL A 18 16.38 7.49 2.24
C VAL A 18 16.46 8.92 1.73
N ARG A 19 17.63 9.56 1.84
CA ARG A 19 17.86 10.92 1.35
C ARG A 19 17.74 11.03 -0.17
N GLN A 20 18.08 9.97 -0.90
CA GLN A 20 17.86 9.87 -2.34
C GLN A 20 16.39 9.71 -2.74
N ALA A 21 15.48 9.41 -1.82
CA ALA A 21 14.08 9.22 -2.15
C ALA A 21 13.43 10.53 -2.63
N PRO A 22 12.61 10.53 -3.70
CA PRO A 22 11.97 11.75 -4.21
C PRO A 22 11.12 12.49 -3.17
N THR A 23 10.50 11.76 -2.25
CA THR A 23 9.73 12.35 -1.14
C THR A 23 10.63 13.13 -0.18
N PHE A 24 11.82 12.62 0.13
CA PHE A 24 12.77 13.31 0.99
C PHE A 24 13.38 14.53 0.28
N GLN A 25 13.65 14.44 -1.02
CA GLN A 25 14.11 15.59 -1.81
C GLN A 25 13.09 16.74 -1.80
N ARG A 26 11.79 16.43 -1.95
CA ARG A 26 10.72 17.43 -1.80
C ARG A 26 10.70 18.04 -0.41
N TRP A 27 10.88 17.24 0.64
CA TRP A 27 11.01 17.72 2.02
C TRP A 27 12.22 18.64 2.22
N ALA A 28 13.38 18.24 1.69
CA ALA A 28 14.62 19.00 1.79
C ALA A 28 14.51 20.38 1.12
N ALA A 29 13.67 20.51 0.08
CA ALA A 29 13.41 21.78 -0.60
C ALA A 29 12.46 22.75 0.15
N LEU A 30 11.71 22.28 1.15
CA LEU A 30 10.76 23.12 1.90
C LEU A 30 11.47 24.13 2.82
N SER A 31 10.81 25.22 3.18
CA SER A 31 11.29 26.15 4.21
C SER A 31 10.94 25.64 5.62
N PRO A 32 11.69 25.99 6.68
CA PRO A 32 11.29 25.69 8.05
C PRO A 32 9.87 26.22 8.34
N GLY A 33 8.99 25.38 8.90
CA GLY A 33 7.58 25.68 9.17
C GLY A 33 6.60 25.22 8.08
N GLU A 34 7.06 24.88 6.88
CA GLU A 34 6.20 24.33 5.83
C GLU A 34 5.83 22.86 6.12
N LYS A 35 4.67 22.45 5.60
CA LYS A 35 4.10 21.11 5.84
C LYS A 35 4.20 20.22 4.61
N LEU A 36 4.59 18.96 4.81
CA LEU A 36 4.52 17.91 3.81
C LEU A 36 3.57 16.80 4.25
N ARG A 37 2.57 16.49 3.43
CA ARG A 37 1.69 15.34 3.66
C ARG A 37 2.21 14.10 2.94
N TYR A 38 2.55 13.06 3.69
CA TYR A 38 3.02 11.79 3.16
C TYR A 38 2.42 10.59 3.89
N ALA A 39 1.91 9.61 3.13
CA ALA A 39 1.28 8.39 3.65
C ALA A 39 0.24 8.67 4.76
N CYS A 40 -0.62 9.66 4.50
CA CYS A 40 -1.70 10.17 5.37
C CYS A 40 -1.23 10.80 6.69
N ARG A 41 0.03 11.23 6.79
CA ARG A 41 0.56 11.97 7.92
C ARG A 41 1.16 13.29 7.47
N ASP A 42 1.03 14.31 8.30
CA ASP A 42 1.63 15.62 8.07
C ASP A 42 2.94 15.71 8.86
N PHE A 43 3.95 16.25 8.20
CA PHE A 43 5.28 16.51 8.77
C PHE A 43 5.54 18.00 8.62
N VAL A 44 6.13 18.65 9.64
CA VAL A 44 6.48 20.08 9.59
C VAL A 44 7.99 20.26 9.65
N LYS A 45 8.57 20.97 8.68
CA LYS A 45 10.03 21.09 8.60
C LYS A 45 10.57 21.93 9.76
N GLY A 46 11.60 21.42 10.42
CA GLY A 46 12.19 22.05 11.62
C GLY A 46 11.39 21.84 12.91
N HIS A 47 10.33 21.02 12.89
CA HIS A 47 9.53 20.73 14.08
C HIS A 47 9.93 19.40 14.73
N GLY A 48 10.71 19.48 15.81
CA GLY A 48 11.10 18.31 16.62
C GLY A 48 11.75 17.20 15.78
N ASP A 49 11.26 15.97 15.95
CA ASP A 49 11.78 14.76 15.27
C ASP A 49 11.06 14.46 13.94
N ASP A 50 10.35 15.41 13.34
CA ASP A 50 9.55 15.14 12.13
C ASP A 50 10.38 14.68 10.93
N GLU A 51 11.63 15.13 10.82
CA GLU A 51 12.55 14.65 9.80
C GLU A 51 12.86 13.15 9.97
N GLU A 52 13.22 12.72 11.19
CA GLU A 52 13.46 11.30 11.50
C GLU A 52 12.19 10.46 11.33
N ARG A 53 11.03 10.99 11.73
CA ARG A 53 9.74 10.33 11.53
C ARG A 53 9.43 10.14 10.05
N LEU A 54 9.71 11.16 9.22
CA LEU A 54 9.55 11.08 7.77
C LEU A 54 10.50 10.04 7.18
N MET A 55 11.78 10.08 7.55
CA MET A 55 12.77 9.14 7.02
C MET A 55 12.41 7.68 7.34
N ARG A 56 12.03 7.38 8.59
CA ARG A 56 11.56 6.05 8.97
C ARG A 56 10.29 5.65 8.21
N ARG A 57 9.37 6.59 7.96
CA ARG A 57 8.15 6.31 7.19
C ARG A 57 8.47 5.96 5.74
N ILE A 58 9.40 6.67 5.10
CA ILE A 58 9.88 6.37 3.75
C ILE A 58 10.52 4.97 3.70
N MET A 59 11.36 4.64 4.68
CA MET A 59 12.03 3.34 4.73
C MET A 59 11.04 2.18 4.94
N ILE A 60 10.06 2.33 5.85
CA ILE A 60 8.98 1.33 6.04
C ILE A 60 8.18 1.14 4.75
N ALA A 61 7.78 2.23 4.08
CA ALA A 61 7.04 2.16 2.82
C ALA A 61 7.85 1.42 1.75
N ARG A 62 9.15 1.69 1.63
CA ARG A 62 10.05 1.00 0.70
C ARG A 62 10.17 -0.49 1.03
N ARG A 63 10.36 -0.85 2.31
CA ARG A 63 10.45 -2.25 2.75
C ARG A 63 9.17 -3.03 2.44
N ASN A 64 8.01 -2.42 2.69
CA ASN A 64 6.71 -3.01 2.36
C ASN A 64 6.58 -3.22 0.85
N ASN A 65 6.95 -2.23 0.02
CA ASN A 65 6.93 -2.37 -1.43
C ASN A 65 7.84 -3.51 -1.92
N LEU A 66 9.06 -3.64 -1.36
CA LEU A 66 9.99 -4.73 -1.72
C LEU A 66 9.44 -6.11 -1.33
N ARG A 67 8.89 -6.23 -0.10
CA ARG A 67 8.29 -7.47 0.39
C ARG A 67 7.09 -7.86 -0.46
N ASP A 68 6.21 -6.91 -0.77
CA ASP A 68 5.04 -7.13 -1.61
C ASP A 68 5.45 -7.55 -3.03
N HIS A 69 6.48 -6.91 -3.61
CA HIS A 69 7.02 -7.31 -4.92
C HIS A 69 7.59 -8.74 -4.91
N ALA A 70 8.30 -9.13 -3.85
CA ALA A 70 8.84 -10.49 -3.72
C ALA A 70 7.72 -11.53 -3.61
N ILE A 71 6.69 -11.25 -2.79
CA ILE A 71 5.53 -12.13 -2.64
C ILE A 71 4.78 -12.24 -3.97
N LEU A 72 4.54 -11.12 -4.66
CA LEU A 72 3.88 -11.12 -5.96
C LEU A 72 4.67 -11.87 -7.03
N LYS A 73 6.01 -11.75 -7.04
CA LYS A 73 6.87 -12.52 -7.96
C LYS A 73 6.77 -14.02 -7.68
N LYS A 74 6.76 -14.43 -6.41
CA LYS A 74 6.57 -15.84 -5.99
C LYS A 74 5.19 -16.37 -6.39
N ALA A 75 4.13 -15.60 -6.13
CA ALA A 75 2.76 -15.98 -6.49
C ALA A 75 2.59 -16.19 -7.99
N ARG A 76 3.15 -15.30 -8.82
CA ARG A 76 3.14 -15.43 -10.28
C ARG A 76 3.87 -16.69 -10.74
N LYS A 77 5.05 -16.96 -10.18
CA LYS A 77 5.82 -18.18 -10.51
C LYS A 77 5.03 -19.46 -10.15
N GLN A 78 4.39 -19.48 -8.99
CA GLN A 78 3.56 -20.62 -8.58
C GLN A 78 2.33 -20.80 -9.46
N LYS A 79 1.67 -19.71 -9.89
CA LYS A 79 0.56 -19.78 -10.85
C LYS A 79 1.00 -20.38 -12.19
N THR A 80 2.18 -20.02 -12.68
CA THR A 80 2.73 -20.61 -13.92
C THR A 80 2.98 -22.11 -13.75
N ILE A 81 3.51 -22.55 -12.61
CA ILE A 81 3.77 -23.98 -12.34
C ILE A 81 2.46 -24.75 -12.22
N LYS A 82 1.48 -24.22 -11.49
CA LYS A 82 0.17 -24.87 -11.30
C LYS A 82 -0.57 -25.04 -12.63
N ASN A 83 -0.59 -24.01 -13.47
CA ASN A 83 -1.21 -24.10 -14.80
C ASN A 83 -0.50 -25.13 -15.69
N SER A 84 0.83 -25.31 -15.56
CA SER A 84 1.54 -26.34 -16.33
C SER A 84 1.37 -27.76 -15.81
N SER A 85 0.93 -27.96 -14.56
CA SER A 85 0.77 -29.29 -13.96
C SER A 85 -0.64 -29.88 -14.12
N GLU A 86 -1.63 -29.09 -14.51
CA GLU A 86 -3.03 -29.54 -14.66
C GLU A 86 -3.39 -29.92 -16.11
N GLU A 87 -2.47 -29.76 -17.07
CA GLU A 87 -2.69 -30.08 -18.50
C GLU A 87 -2.06 -31.41 -18.96
N ASP A 88 -1.64 -32.31 -18.05
CA ASP A 88 -0.89 -33.53 -18.41
C ASP A 88 -1.54 -34.82 -17.89
N ASP A 89 -2.71 -35.18 -18.45
CA ASP A 89 -3.24 -36.57 -18.39
C ASP A 89 -4.18 -36.93 -19.55
N SER A 90 -4.01 -36.34 -20.74
CA SER A 90 -4.74 -36.84 -21.93
C SER A 90 -4.06 -36.53 -23.26
N VAL A 91 -3.55 -37.60 -23.88
CA VAL A 91 -3.20 -37.79 -25.31
C VAL A 91 -1.81 -37.27 -25.75
N GLU A 92 -0.99 -38.25 -26.12
CA GLU A 92 0.38 -38.23 -26.62
C GLU A 92 0.48 -37.53 -28.00
N GLU A 93 0.43 -36.20 -28.06
CA GLU A 93 0.78 -35.43 -29.27
C GLU A 93 2.15 -34.75 -29.17
N PRO A 94 2.95 -34.73 -30.25
CA PRO A 94 4.34 -34.28 -30.22
C PRO A 94 4.47 -32.78 -29.94
N PRO A 95 5.57 -32.35 -29.26
CA PRO A 95 5.76 -30.99 -28.75
C PRO A 95 5.97 -29.99 -29.90
N SER A 96 4.86 -29.50 -30.46
CA SER A 96 4.89 -28.40 -31.42
C SER A 96 5.24 -27.09 -30.70
N LYS A 97 6.07 -26.28 -31.36
CA LYS A 97 6.77 -25.11 -30.84
C LYS A 97 5.84 -24.20 -30.02
N LYS A 98 6.18 -23.99 -28.74
CA LYS A 98 5.54 -23.06 -27.80
C LYS A 98 5.27 -21.71 -28.47
N LYS A 99 4.06 -21.54 -29.03
CA LYS A 99 3.50 -20.23 -29.36
C LYS A 99 3.47 -19.48 -28.05
N ARG A 100 4.16 -18.34 -27.97
CA ARG A 100 4.06 -17.40 -26.86
C ARG A 100 2.56 -17.23 -26.61
N SER A 101 2.08 -17.77 -25.48
CA SER A 101 0.69 -17.66 -25.02
C SER A 101 0.21 -16.26 -25.38
N ALA A 102 -0.79 -16.18 -26.27
CA ALA A 102 -1.42 -14.94 -26.66
C ALA A 102 -1.97 -14.32 -25.37
N THR A 103 -1.11 -13.49 -24.79
CA THR A 103 -1.13 -13.07 -23.40
C THR A 103 -2.39 -12.28 -23.16
N SER A 104 -3.21 -12.75 -22.21
CA SER A 104 -4.35 -12.02 -21.63
C SER A 104 -5.20 -11.31 -22.66
N TYR A 105 -6.24 -11.98 -23.16
CA TYR A 105 -7.35 -11.37 -23.91
C TYR A 105 -7.52 -9.91 -23.49
N ALA A 106 -7.17 -8.98 -24.38
CA ALA A 106 -7.45 -7.59 -24.15
C ALA A 106 -8.98 -7.51 -24.08
N LEU A 107 -9.53 -7.41 -22.86
CA LEU A 107 -10.98 -7.34 -22.65
C LEU A 107 -11.54 -6.30 -23.61
N THR A 108 -12.55 -6.69 -24.36
CA THR A 108 -13.23 -5.79 -25.29
C THR A 108 -13.82 -4.63 -24.51
N ASP A 109 -13.99 -3.48 -25.15
CA ASP A 109 -14.47 -2.27 -24.46
C ASP A 109 -15.86 -2.49 -23.83
N GLU A 110 -16.71 -3.31 -24.48
CA GLU A 110 -18.00 -3.73 -23.96
C GLU A 110 -17.89 -4.62 -22.71
N GLU A 111 -16.94 -5.56 -22.70
CA GLU A 111 -16.71 -6.42 -21.54
C GLU A 111 -16.16 -5.61 -20.36
N VAL A 112 -15.26 -4.65 -20.65
CA VAL A 112 -14.79 -3.69 -19.66
C VAL A 112 -15.94 -2.86 -19.10
N MET A 113 -16.85 -2.35 -19.94
CA MET A 113 -18.02 -1.62 -19.45
C MET A 113 -18.89 -2.47 -18.53
N ARG A 114 -19.08 -3.76 -18.85
CA ARG A 114 -19.90 -4.68 -18.06
C ARG A 114 -19.28 -5.03 -16.70
N GLU A 115 -17.96 -5.21 -16.64
CA GLU A 115 -17.24 -5.56 -15.41
C GLU A 115 -16.85 -4.31 -14.58
N MET A 116 -16.88 -3.12 -15.18
CA MET A 116 -16.51 -1.88 -14.52
C MET A 116 -17.63 -1.36 -13.63
N ASP A 117 -17.36 -1.38 -12.33
CA ASP A 117 -18.11 -0.62 -11.33
C ASP A 117 -17.83 0.88 -11.53
N VAL A 118 -18.71 1.54 -12.28
CA VAL A 118 -18.58 2.95 -12.67
C VAL A 118 -18.61 3.85 -11.44
N GLU A 119 -19.52 3.59 -10.49
CA GLU A 119 -19.66 4.38 -9.27
C GLU A 119 -18.38 4.34 -8.44
N ALA A 120 -17.77 3.16 -8.29
CA ALA A 120 -16.52 3.03 -7.57
C ALA A 120 -15.35 3.73 -8.27
N VAL A 121 -15.35 3.80 -9.60
CA VAL A 121 -14.34 4.55 -10.38
C VAL A 121 -14.54 6.05 -10.23
N GLU A 122 -15.78 6.53 -10.27
CA GLU A 122 -16.12 7.94 -10.16
C GLU A 122 -15.88 8.49 -8.74
N ALA A 123 -16.07 7.64 -7.73
CA ALA A 123 -15.73 7.93 -6.33
C ALA A 123 -14.21 8.06 -6.09
N THR A 124 -13.35 7.70 -7.05
CA THR A 124 -11.91 7.85 -6.86
C THR A 124 -11.47 9.31 -6.90
N ARG A 125 -10.56 9.69 -5.99
CA ARG A 125 -9.99 11.04 -5.92
C ARG A 125 -9.40 11.53 -7.26
N SER A 126 -8.77 10.63 -8.02
CA SER A 126 -8.20 10.98 -9.34
C SER A 126 -9.28 11.36 -10.34
N PHE A 127 -10.41 10.66 -10.34
CA PHE A 127 -11.52 10.99 -11.23
C PHE A 127 -12.27 12.24 -10.75
N GLN A 128 -12.44 12.42 -9.44
CA GLN A 128 -12.97 13.67 -8.87
C GLN A 128 -12.10 14.88 -9.22
N THR A 129 -10.77 14.72 -9.17
CA THR A 129 -9.84 15.78 -9.60
C THR A 129 -10.03 16.09 -11.09
N TRP A 130 -10.18 15.06 -11.92
CA TRP A 130 -10.49 15.24 -13.34
C TRP A 130 -11.81 15.98 -13.57
N LEU A 131 -12.87 15.65 -12.82
CA LEU A 131 -14.15 16.35 -12.88
C LEU A 131 -14.02 17.83 -12.51
N SER A 132 -13.15 18.18 -11.56
CA SER A 132 -12.92 19.57 -11.15
C SER A 132 -12.13 20.43 -12.13
N LEU A 133 -11.48 19.86 -13.15
CA LEU A 133 -10.74 20.62 -14.16
C LEU A 133 -11.68 21.35 -15.13
N GLU A 134 -11.21 22.37 -15.81
CA GLU A 134 -11.96 23.01 -16.90
C GLU A 134 -11.76 22.26 -18.23
N ASP A 135 -12.70 22.40 -19.17
CA ASP A 135 -12.56 21.80 -20.49
C ASP A 135 -11.33 22.38 -21.22
N GLY A 136 -10.56 21.50 -21.86
CA GLY A 136 -9.28 21.82 -22.48
C GLY A 136 -8.06 21.69 -21.57
N GLN A 137 -8.24 21.62 -20.24
CA GLN A 137 -7.11 21.40 -19.32
C GLN A 137 -6.54 19.99 -19.43
N THR A 138 -5.23 19.87 -19.24
CA THR A 138 -4.54 18.58 -19.27
C THR A 138 -4.43 17.96 -17.88
N PHE A 139 -4.81 16.70 -17.75
CA PHE A 139 -4.62 15.90 -16.54
C PHE A 139 -3.59 14.82 -16.79
N THR A 140 -2.57 14.76 -15.94
CA THR A 140 -1.56 13.70 -16.02
C THR A 140 -1.82 12.68 -14.93
N TYR A 141 -2.03 11.42 -15.32
CA TYR A 141 -2.13 10.30 -14.38
C TYR A 141 -0.98 9.31 -14.60
N ASN A 142 -1.17 8.33 -15.49
CA ASN A 142 -0.08 7.54 -16.07
C ASN A 142 0.18 7.91 -17.54
N GLN A 143 -0.83 8.49 -18.17
CA GLN A 143 -0.82 9.09 -19.48
C GLN A 143 -1.41 10.50 -19.33
N THR A 144 -1.25 11.35 -20.34
CA THR A 144 -1.84 12.68 -20.40
C THR A 144 -3.22 12.62 -21.05
N TYR A 145 -4.22 13.16 -20.35
CA TYR A 145 -5.60 13.24 -20.81
C TYR A 145 -6.00 14.71 -20.96
N LYS A 146 -6.85 15.05 -21.93
CA LYS A 146 -7.38 16.41 -22.11
C LYS A 146 -8.86 16.42 -21.82
N LYS A 147 -9.32 17.25 -20.87
CA LYS A 147 -10.73 17.31 -20.51
C LYS A 147 -11.53 17.88 -21.70
N GLY A 148 -12.70 17.30 -21.99
CA GLY A 148 -13.51 17.65 -23.17
C GLY A 148 -13.06 17.01 -24.49
N ALA A 149 -11.91 16.32 -24.53
CA ALA A 149 -11.52 15.54 -25.71
C ALA A 149 -12.28 14.21 -25.78
N GLU A 150 -12.78 13.86 -26.97
CA GLU A 150 -13.58 12.65 -27.19
C GLU A 150 -12.83 11.38 -26.78
N GLY A 151 -13.49 10.51 -26.01
CA GLY A 151 -12.93 9.25 -25.54
C GLY A 151 -11.87 9.35 -24.43
N HIS A 152 -11.34 10.54 -24.11
CA HIS A 152 -10.32 10.69 -23.06
C HIS A 152 -10.88 10.37 -21.66
N GLU A 153 -12.14 10.72 -21.39
CA GLU A 153 -12.79 10.36 -20.13
C GLU A 153 -12.94 8.84 -19.99
N TRP A 154 -13.38 8.15 -21.06
CA TRP A 154 -13.47 6.70 -21.10
C TRP A 154 -12.11 6.04 -20.87
N LEU A 155 -11.07 6.50 -21.56
CA LEU A 155 -9.71 6.00 -21.39
C LEU A 155 -9.18 6.19 -19.96
N LEU A 156 -9.52 7.32 -19.32
CA LEU A 156 -9.17 7.57 -17.92
C LEU A 156 -9.92 6.62 -16.98
N LYS A 157 -11.25 6.47 -17.12
CA LYS A 157 -12.07 5.51 -16.34
C LYS A 157 -11.52 4.09 -16.46
N LYS A 158 -11.24 3.65 -17.70
CA LYS A 158 -10.63 2.35 -18.02
C LYS A 158 -9.27 2.16 -17.35
N ASN A 159 -8.42 3.20 -17.32
CA ASN A 159 -7.13 3.13 -16.66
C ASN A 159 -7.26 2.98 -15.13
N ILE A 160 -8.13 3.78 -14.51
CA ILE A 160 -8.42 3.72 -13.07
C ILE A 160 -8.95 2.34 -12.69
N TRP A 161 -9.95 1.83 -13.43
CA TRP A 161 -10.55 0.52 -13.20
C TRP A 161 -9.52 -0.62 -13.33
N ARG A 162 -8.70 -0.64 -14.39
CA ARG A 162 -7.63 -1.65 -14.54
C ARG A 162 -6.72 -1.68 -13.32
N ARG A 163 -6.32 -0.51 -12.80
CA ARG A 163 -5.50 -0.43 -11.57
C ARG A 163 -6.24 -0.92 -10.34
N MET A 164 -7.54 -0.63 -10.20
CA MET A 164 -8.37 -1.17 -9.12
C MET A 164 -8.48 -2.69 -9.19
N ARG A 165 -8.72 -3.24 -10.38
CA ARG A 165 -8.76 -4.69 -10.62
C ARG A 165 -7.43 -5.35 -10.29
N TYR A 166 -6.31 -4.82 -10.79
CA TYR A 166 -4.98 -5.34 -10.46
C TYR A 166 -4.67 -5.30 -8.97
N ARG A 167 -5.09 -4.26 -8.24
CA ARG A 167 -4.94 -4.20 -6.78
C ARG A 167 -5.77 -5.27 -6.08
N ARG A 168 -7.01 -5.50 -6.51
CA ARG A 168 -7.88 -6.57 -5.98
C ARG A 168 -7.30 -7.95 -6.25
N GLU A 169 -6.85 -8.23 -7.46
CA GLU A 169 -6.23 -9.50 -7.84
C GLU A 169 -4.90 -9.74 -7.11
N ASN A 170 -4.04 -8.72 -7.01
CA ASN A 170 -2.81 -8.80 -6.22
C ASN A 170 -3.10 -9.05 -4.73
N LYS A 171 -4.09 -8.36 -4.16
CA LYS A 171 -4.53 -8.60 -2.77
C LYS A 171 -5.01 -10.04 -2.60
N LYS A 172 -5.79 -10.57 -3.55
CA LYS A 172 -6.25 -11.96 -3.55
C LYS A 172 -5.08 -12.95 -3.63
N MET A 173 -4.12 -12.73 -4.54
CA MET A 173 -2.91 -13.58 -4.65
C MET A 173 -2.07 -13.54 -3.37
N VAL A 174 -1.88 -12.36 -2.78
CA VAL A 174 -1.13 -12.21 -1.52
C VAL A 174 -1.88 -12.90 -0.37
N ALA A 175 -3.21 -12.77 -0.29
CA ALA A 175 -4.01 -13.46 0.72
C ALA A 175 -3.92 -14.99 0.58
N GLN A 176 -4.04 -15.52 -0.65
CA GLN A 176 -3.88 -16.95 -0.93
C GLN A 176 -2.49 -17.47 -0.53
N MET A 177 -1.43 -16.67 -0.76
CA MET A 177 -0.05 -17.02 -0.42
C MET A 177 0.27 -16.97 1.06
N LYS A 178 -0.36 -16.04 1.80
CA LYS A 178 -0.26 -16.00 3.27
C LYS A 178 -0.91 -17.23 3.89
N GLY A 179 -1.87 -17.84 3.18
CA GLY A 179 -2.59 -19.01 3.63
C GLY A 179 -3.46 -18.71 4.87
N PRO A 180 -4.39 -19.61 5.21
CA PRO A 180 -5.19 -19.47 6.43
C PRO A 180 -4.37 -19.68 7.72
N LYS A 181 -3.07 -20.02 7.61
CA LYS A 181 -2.22 -20.36 8.76
C LYS A 181 -1.89 -19.18 9.68
N ASP A 182 -1.89 -17.95 9.15
CA ASP A 182 -1.68 -16.73 9.95
C ASP A 182 -3.01 -16.07 10.39
N GLU A 183 -4.15 -16.54 9.87
CA GLU A 183 -5.49 -16.22 10.37
C GLU A 183 -6.01 -17.41 11.19
N LEU A 184 -5.16 -18.02 12.03
CA LEU A 184 -5.71 -18.71 13.18
C LEU A 184 -6.54 -17.66 13.92
N PRO A 185 -7.87 -17.81 14.03
CA PRO A 185 -8.63 -16.97 14.93
C PRO A 185 -7.93 -17.13 16.27
N LEU A 186 -7.37 -16.05 16.79
CA LEU A 186 -6.94 -16.03 18.19
C LEU A 186 -8.13 -16.62 18.95
N PRO A 187 -7.99 -17.75 19.66
CA PRO A 187 -9.09 -18.35 20.37
C PRO A 187 -9.56 -17.28 21.37
N LEU A 188 -10.65 -16.60 21.03
CA LEU A 188 -11.20 -15.51 21.84
C LEU A 188 -11.89 -16.05 23.09
N ASP A 189 -11.92 -17.37 23.27
CA ASP A 189 -12.41 -18.03 24.48
C ASP A 189 -11.75 -19.40 24.68
N MET A 190 -10.42 -19.44 24.86
CA MET A 190 -9.91 -20.45 25.80
C MET A 190 -10.07 -19.87 27.20
N LYS A 191 -11.28 -20.07 27.74
CA LYS A 191 -11.55 -20.09 29.17
C LYS A 191 -10.43 -20.92 29.79
N VAL A 192 -9.51 -20.24 30.48
CA VAL A 192 -8.52 -20.88 31.35
C VAL A 192 -9.34 -21.51 32.46
N GLU A 193 -9.83 -22.73 32.23
CA GLU A 193 -10.14 -23.63 33.32
C GLU A 193 -8.82 -23.84 34.04
N SER A 194 -8.68 -23.10 35.13
CA SER A 194 -7.76 -23.37 36.21
C SER A 194 -7.98 -24.81 36.64
N VAL A 195 -7.26 -25.73 35.99
CA VAL A 195 -7.03 -27.08 36.51
C VAL A 195 -6.29 -26.87 37.82
N SER A 196 -7.07 -26.88 38.89
CA SER A 196 -6.58 -26.99 40.25
C SER A 196 -6.14 -28.44 40.39
N GLU A 197 -4.92 -28.73 39.94
CA GLU A 197 -4.26 -29.98 40.24
C GLU A 197 -3.88 -29.92 41.72
N GLU A 198 -4.74 -30.49 42.57
CA GLU A 198 -4.43 -30.73 43.98
C GLU A 198 -3.22 -31.66 44.03
N VAL A 199 -2.06 -31.08 44.28
CA VAL A 199 -0.84 -31.83 44.59
C VAL A 199 -0.99 -32.35 46.01
N ASP A 200 -1.28 -33.65 46.10
CA ASP A 200 -1.37 -34.44 47.31
C ASP A 200 0.00 -34.47 48.05
N PRO A 201 0.13 -33.88 49.25
CA PRO A 201 1.41 -33.73 49.94
C PRO A 201 1.72 -34.96 50.80
N THR A 202 1.80 -36.16 50.23
CA THR A 202 2.19 -37.34 51.01
C THR A 202 2.98 -38.38 50.22
N SER A 203 4.25 -38.11 49.92
CA SER A 203 5.25 -39.17 49.79
C SER A 203 6.67 -38.63 49.90
N TYR A 204 7.17 -38.63 51.14
CA TYR A 204 8.59 -38.58 51.44
C TYR A 204 9.16 -40.00 51.22
N SER A 205 10.08 -40.18 50.28
CA SER A 205 11.18 -41.14 50.44
C SER A 205 12.34 -40.90 49.46
N SER A 206 13.39 -40.28 50.02
CA SER A 206 14.81 -40.65 49.91
C SER A 206 15.40 -41.11 48.56
N ALA A 207 16.25 -40.25 47.99
CA ALA A 207 17.52 -40.49 47.25
C ALA A 207 17.60 -39.47 46.10
N THR A 208 18.65 -38.70 45.80
CA THR A 208 20.06 -38.59 46.20
C THR A 208 20.51 -37.25 45.58
N ALA A 209 20.86 -36.24 46.37
CA ALA A 209 22.23 -35.73 46.48
C ALA A 209 23.09 -35.82 45.20
N THR A 210 23.16 -34.76 44.39
CA THR A 210 24.40 -34.06 43.98
C THR A 210 24.12 -32.95 42.95
N ALA A 211 24.90 -31.86 43.05
CA ALA A 211 25.02 -30.75 42.09
C ALA A 211 24.01 -29.58 42.19
N ALA A 212 23.92 -28.97 43.37
CA ALA A 212 23.62 -27.55 43.51
C ALA A 212 24.46 -26.95 44.64
N SER A 213 25.71 -26.61 44.32
CA SER A 213 26.55 -25.75 45.14
C SER A 213 27.51 -25.01 44.21
N VAL A 214 27.82 -23.77 44.56
CA VAL A 214 28.59 -22.76 43.81
C VAL A 214 27.70 -21.83 42.95
N ALA A 215 27.16 -20.79 43.60
CA ALA A 215 27.39 -19.38 43.24
C ALA A 215 26.30 -18.47 43.86
N THR A 216 26.22 -18.44 45.18
CA THR A 216 25.80 -17.22 45.89
C THR A 216 26.83 -16.91 46.96
N HIS A 217 27.00 -15.62 47.22
CA HIS A 217 27.85 -14.96 48.23
C HIS A 217 29.28 -14.56 47.87
N ILE A 218 29.45 -13.25 47.66
CA ILE A 218 30.24 -12.27 48.44
C ILE A 218 30.29 -10.98 47.58
N VAL A 219 30.06 -9.74 48.00
CA VAL A 219 29.45 -9.00 49.13
C VAL A 219 29.89 -7.54 48.88
N ASP A 220 28.99 -6.59 49.15
CA ASP A 220 29.17 -5.18 49.52
C ASP A 220 30.38 -4.36 49.02
N HIS A 221 30.11 -3.15 48.52
CA HIS A 221 30.49 -1.92 49.23
C HIS A 221 29.77 -0.67 48.67
N THR A 222 29.06 0.01 49.58
CA THR A 222 28.99 1.48 49.80
C THR A 222 28.22 2.36 48.81
N LEU A 223 27.00 2.80 49.15
CA LEU A 223 26.65 3.98 49.99
C LEU A 223 26.74 5.33 49.23
N SER A 224 25.60 5.94 48.88
CA SER A 224 25.04 7.12 49.60
C SER A 224 24.01 7.95 48.81
N PRO A 225 23.15 8.75 49.50
CA PRO A 225 21.79 9.09 49.07
C PRO A 225 21.48 10.61 48.97
N SER A 226 20.43 10.97 48.23
CA SER A 226 19.59 12.20 48.33
C SER A 226 18.69 12.23 47.08
N LEU A 227 17.40 12.56 47.09
CA LEU A 227 16.68 13.54 47.88
C LEU A 227 15.16 13.26 47.77
N LEU A 228 14.46 13.41 48.90
CA LEU A 228 13.01 13.36 49.07
C LEU A 228 12.31 14.61 48.49
N ALA A 229 11.15 14.42 47.86
CA ALA A 229 9.97 15.30 47.89
C ALA A 229 8.81 14.52 47.25
N ALA A 230 7.96 13.80 48.00
CA ALA A 230 6.80 14.28 48.74
C ALA A 230 5.73 14.97 47.86
N THR A 231 4.82 14.18 47.29
CA THR A 231 3.42 14.59 47.10
C THR A 231 2.52 13.40 47.42
N ASP A 232 1.79 13.59 48.50
CA ASP A 232 0.80 12.72 49.13
C ASP A 232 -0.54 12.89 48.40
N VAL A 233 -1.03 11.84 47.74
CA VAL A 233 -2.39 11.78 47.17
C VAL A 233 -2.97 10.39 47.47
N PRO A 234 -4.02 10.28 48.31
CA PRO A 234 -4.63 9.00 48.64
C PRO A 234 -5.49 8.48 47.48
N PRO A 235 -5.49 7.16 47.20
CA PRO A 235 -6.38 6.57 46.20
C PRO A 235 -7.81 6.40 46.76
N PRO A 236 -8.86 6.54 45.92
CA PRO A 236 -10.23 6.30 46.34
C PRO A 236 -10.50 4.81 46.53
N SER A 237 -11.06 4.50 47.70
CA SER A 237 -11.66 3.22 48.07
C SER A 237 -12.86 2.89 47.18
N LEU A 238 -12.76 1.79 46.44
CA LEU A 238 -13.90 1.15 45.77
C LEU A 238 -14.42 0.02 46.66
N ASP A 239 -15.57 0.28 47.30
CA ASP A 239 -16.38 -0.74 47.95
C ASP A 239 -16.98 -1.66 46.89
N ILE A 240 -16.43 -2.88 46.80
CA ILE A 240 -17.03 -3.98 46.04
C ILE A 240 -18.06 -4.65 46.96
N VAL A 241 -19.32 -4.38 46.68
CA VAL A 241 -20.45 -5.14 47.21
C VAL A 241 -20.43 -6.55 46.60
N ASN A 242 -19.98 -7.51 47.41
CA ASN A 242 -20.20 -8.94 47.18
C ASN A 242 -21.70 -9.23 47.38
N ALA A 243 -22.44 -9.32 46.27
CA ALA A 243 -23.76 -9.92 46.26
C ALA A 243 -23.62 -11.44 46.11
N ASP A 244 -23.91 -12.10 47.22
CA ASP A 244 -24.25 -13.50 47.36
C ASP A 244 -25.39 -13.88 46.40
N VAL A 245 -25.14 -14.82 45.48
CA VAL A 245 -26.19 -15.52 44.75
C VAL A 245 -25.85 -17.00 44.73
N GLY A 246 -26.42 -17.69 45.70
CA GLY A 246 -26.42 -19.13 45.82
C GLY A 246 -27.21 -19.81 44.69
N ALA A 247 -26.65 -20.96 44.29
CA ALA A 247 -27.26 -22.17 43.76
C ALA A 247 -28.78 -22.17 43.50
N LEU A 248 -29.16 -22.47 42.25
CA LEU A 248 -30.19 -23.45 41.92
C LEU A 248 -29.90 -24.06 40.54
N SER A 249 -29.59 -25.35 40.57
CA SER A 249 -29.70 -26.27 39.45
C SER A 249 -31.15 -26.30 38.93
N ASP A 250 -31.37 -26.42 37.61
CA ASP A 250 -32.21 -27.46 36.99
C ASP A 250 -32.72 -27.09 35.58
N SER A 251 -32.56 -28.03 34.65
CA SER A 251 -33.35 -28.25 33.42
C SER A 251 -33.31 -27.26 32.23
N GLY A 252 -32.43 -27.53 31.27
CA GLY A 252 -32.80 -27.76 29.85
C GLY A 252 -33.66 -26.73 29.09
N HIS A 253 -33.28 -25.44 29.07
CA HIS A 253 -33.92 -24.42 28.19
C HIS A 253 -32.95 -23.41 27.52
N ASP A 254 -31.67 -23.75 27.36
CA ASP A 254 -30.61 -22.76 27.04
C ASP A 254 -30.46 -22.30 25.59
N ASN A 255 -31.22 -22.83 24.62
CA ASN A 255 -31.10 -22.37 23.23
C ASN A 255 -31.98 -21.15 22.89
N SER A 256 -32.93 -20.77 23.74
CA SER A 256 -33.84 -19.65 23.45
C SER A 256 -33.25 -18.29 23.86
N MET A 257 -32.60 -18.19 25.02
CA MET A 257 -32.01 -16.91 25.46
C MET A 257 -30.85 -16.46 24.58
N HIS A 258 -30.09 -17.39 24.00
CA HIS A 258 -29.01 -17.03 23.08
C HIS A 258 -29.52 -16.35 21.81
N LEU A 259 -30.72 -16.71 21.32
CA LEU A 259 -31.32 -16.06 20.16
C LEU A 259 -31.76 -14.63 20.47
N ASP A 260 -32.39 -14.39 21.62
CA ASP A 260 -32.83 -13.05 22.04
C ASP A 260 -31.63 -12.12 22.28
N VAL A 261 -30.53 -12.64 22.85
CA VAL A 261 -29.29 -11.87 23.05
C VAL A 261 -28.61 -11.54 21.72
N VAL A 262 -28.61 -12.47 20.77
CA VAL A 262 -28.05 -12.24 19.42
C VAL A 262 -28.92 -11.23 18.66
N GLU A 263 -30.23 -11.33 18.73
CA GLU A 263 -31.16 -10.38 18.09
C GLU A 263 -31.02 -8.97 18.69
N ALA A 264 -30.91 -8.85 20.01
CA ALA A 264 -30.66 -7.58 20.68
C ALA A 264 -29.28 -6.98 20.30
N ALA A 265 -28.25 -7.81 20.17
CA ALA A 265 -26.93 -7.37 19.73
C ALA A 265 -26.94 -6.89 18.27
N VAL A 266 -27.66 -7.59 17.38
CA VAL A 266 -27.84 -7.18 15.98
C VAL A 266 -28.59 -5.85 15.91
N ALA A 267 -29.72 -5.71 16.63
CA ALA A 267 -30.49 -4.47 16.68
C ALA A 267 -29.67 -3.27 17.21
N ALA A 268 -28.84 -3.48 18.24
CA ALA A 268 -27.94 -2.45 18.77
C ALA A 268 -26.86 -2.06 17.73
N SER A 269 -26.31 -3.03 17.01
CA SER A 269 -25.30 -2.77 15.97
C SER A 269 -25.88 -2.03 14.75
N GLU A 270 -27.12 -2.34 14.34
CA GLU A 270 -27.81 -1.61 13.27
C GLU A 270 -28.12 -0.17 13.67
N SER A 271 -28.52 0.06 14.93
CA SER A 271 -28.74 1.41 15.46
C SER A 271 -27.45 2.24 15.43
N TYR A 272 -26.30 1.65 15.76
CA TYR A 272 -25.02 2.35 15.73
C TYR A 272 -24.59 2.72 14.29
N VAL A 273 -24.80 1.82 13.32
CA VAL A 273 -24.50 2.09 11.90
C VAL A 273 -25.41 3.18 11.34
N LYS A 274 -26.69 3.21 11.74
CA LYS A 274 -27.62 4.25 11.31
C LYS A 274 -27.24 5.61 11.89
N GLN A 275 -26.89 5.67 13.18
CA GLN A 275 -26.44 6.90 13.82
C GLN A 275 -25.12 7.43 13.23
N ALA A 276 -24.18 6.54 12.87
CA ALA A 276 -22.93 6.93 12.21
C ALA A 276 -23.16 7.50 10.79
N ARG A 277 -24.14 6.97 10.04
CA ARG A 277 -24.51 7.51 8.73
C ARG A 277 -25.19 8.87 8.85
N GLU A 278 -26.05 9.05 9.85
CA GLU A 278 -26.71 10.33 10.09
C GLU A 278 -25.71 11.40 10.55
N SER A 279 -24.71 11.07 11.38
CA SER A 279 -23.65 12.01 11.75
C SER A 279 -22.78 12.45 10.56
N ASP A 280 -22.44 11.54 9.64
CA ASP A 280 -21.65 11.89 8.44
C ASP A 280 -22.42 12.81 7.48
N THR A 281 -23.76 12.71 7.44
CA THR A 281 -24.58 13.60 6.60
C THR A 281 -24.68 15.03 7.15
N VAL A 282 -24.58 15.22 8.47
CA VAL A 282 -24.61 16.55 9.10
C VAL A 282 -23.31 17.30 8.84
N ASP A 283 -22.16 16.61 8.85
CA ASP A 283 -20.86 17.23 8.56
C ASP A 283 -20.72 17.68 7.09
N LEU A 284 -21.38 16.98 6.15
CA LEU A 284 -21.43 17.38 4.74
C LEU A 284 -22.32 18.62 4.51
N ALA A 285 -23.39 18.80 5.29
CA ALA A 285 -24.27 19.96 5.18
C ALA A 285 -23.60 21.25 5.67
N VAL A 286 -22.75 21.18 6.71
CA VAL A 286 -22.01 22.34 7.24
C VAL A 286 -20.96 22.85 6.25
N VAL A 287 -20.34 21.96 5.48
CA VAL A 287 -19.36 22.35 4.44
C VAL A 287 -20.03 23.03 3.24
N ALA A 288 -21.27 22.63 2.89
CA ALA A 288 -22.00 23.24 1.78
C ALA A 288 -22.46 24.69 2.09
N GLN A 289 -22.68 25.03 3.36
CA GLN A 289 -23.16 26.36 3.75
C GLN A 289 -22.04 27.41 3.84
N ALA A 290 -20.77 26.99 3.95
CA ALA A 290 -19.59 27.87 3.92
C ALA A 290 -19.20 28.34 2.50
N ALA A 291 -19.86 27.85 1.45
CA ALA A 291 -19.57 28.19 0.05
C ALA A 291 -20.45 29.33 -0.52
N LEU A 292 -21.27 29.98 0.32
CA LEU A 292 -22.20 31.04 -0.08
C LEU A 292 -21.75 32.46 0.27
N ASP A 293 -20.55 32.65 0.84
CA ASP A 293 -20.00 33.99 1.03
C ASP A 293 -19.34 34.50 -0.27
N PRO A 294 -19.75 35.67 -0.79
CA PRO A 294 -19.20 36.23 -2.03
C PRO A 294 -17.73 36.65 -1.84
N PRO A 295 -16.89 36.45 -2.87
CA PRO A 295 -15.47 36.76 -2.79
C PRO A 295 -15.23 38.27 -2.71
N VAL A 296 -14.58 38.70 -1.63
CA VAL A 296 -14.05 40.07 -1.49
C VAL A 296 -12.91 40.23 -2.50
N GLU A 297 -13.06 41.17 -3.44
CA GLU A 297 -12.07 41.45 -4.47
C GLU A 297 -10.72 41.88 -3.86
N PRO A 298 -9.59 41.26 -4.26
CA PRO A 298 -8.28 41.67 -3.77
C PRO A 298 -7.82 42.96 -4.47
N THR A 299 -7.63 44.00 -3.67
CA THR A 299 -6.99 45.26 -4.06
C THR A 299 -5.61 45.02 -4.65
N HIS A 300 -5.43 45.48 -5.88
CA HIS A 300 -4.26 45.35 -6.73
C HIS A 300 -3.05 46.15 -6.19
N LEU A 301 -2.20 45.53 -5.36
CA LEU A 301 -0.89 46.09 -4.99
C LEU A 301 0.13 45.74 -6.09
N SER A 302 0.38 46.72 -6.95
CA SER A 302 1.43 46.71 -7.98
C SER A 302 2.82 46.70 -7.30
N VAL A 303 3.46 45.53 -7.24
CA VAL A 303 4.87 45.40 -6.86
C VAL A 303 5.72 45.42 -8.13
N HIS A 304 6.39 46.53 -8.31
CA HIS A 304 7.30 46.82 -9.41
C HIS A 304 8.59 46.00 -9.24
N ASN A 305 8.83 45.00 -10.11
CA ASN A 305 10.12 44.33 -10.19
C ASN A 305 11.05 45.13 -11.13
N PRO A 306 12.24 45.59 -10.69
CA PRO A 306 13.20 46.20 -11.59
C PRO A 306 13.97 45.12 -12.35
N ILE A 307 13.86 45.17 -13.68
CA ILE A 307 14.66 44.41 -14.64
C ILE A 307 16.09 44.95 -14.56
N MET A 308 17.04 44.14 -14.06
CA MET A 308 18.46 44.44 -14.20
C MET A 308 18.92 44.13 -15.62
N ALA A 309 19.12 45.18 -16.41
CA ALA A 309 19.82 45.14 -17.68
C ALA A 309 21.32 45.02 -17.42
N LEU A 310 21.88 43.84 -17.68
CA LEU A 310 23.33 43.64 -17.81
C LEU A 310 23.71 43.90 -19.27
N THR A 311 24.12 45.13 -19.56
CA THR A 311 24.95 45.45 -20.72
C THR A 311 26.40 45.25 -20.33
N ALA A 312 27.05 44.22 -20.87
CA ALA A 312 28.50 44.09 -20.84
C ALA A 312 29.01 44.02 -22.28
N ASN A 313 29.81 45.04 -22.61
CA ASN A 313 30.48 45.27 -23.87
C ASN A 313 31.44 44.12 -24.24
N VAL A 314 31.54 43.96 -25.55
CA VAL A 314 32.55 43.21 -26.28
C VAL A 314 33.93 43.83 -26.05
N ASP A 315 34.91 43.00 -25.67
CA ASP A 315 36.28 43.20 -26.12
C ASP A 315 36.75 41.88 -26.74
N ALA A 316 36.96 41.97 -28.05
CA ALA A 316 37.59 40.95 -28.87
C ALA A 316 39.10 41.19 -28.82
N ASP A 317 39.87 40.20 -28.38
CA ASP A 317 41.08 39.81 -29.11
C ASP A 317 41.70 38.52 -28.55
N ALA A 318 42.22 37.75 -29.51
CA ALA A 318 43.40 36.90 -29.40
C ALA A 318 43.29 35.49 -28.75
N ILE A 319 43.34 34.50 -29.67
CA ILE A 319 44.19 33.29 -29.64
C ILE A 319 43.68 32.11 -28.81
N GLY A 320 43.51 30.97 -29.49
CA GLY A 320 43.72 29.66 -28.86
C GLY A 320 42.77 28.56 -29.32
N ALA A 321 43.24 27.75 -30.26
CA ALA A 321 42.62 26.51 -30.67
C ALA A 321 42.30 25.58 -29.47
N THR A 322 41.14 24.93 -29.52
CA THR A 322 40.96 23.49 -29.27
C THR A 322 39.49 23.13 -29.48
N ILE A 323 39.20 22.50 -30.62
CA ILE A 323 37.93 21.81 -30.87
C ILE A 323 37.95 20.57 -29.98
N GLY A 324 37.28 20.65 -28.83
CA GLY A 324 37.01 19.52 -27.97
C GLY A 324 35.62 18.99 -28.28
N ASP A 325 35.56 17.97 -29.14
CA ASP A 325 34.36 17.16 -29.37
C ASP A 325 33.93 16.49 -28.06
N HIS A 326 32.96 17.10 -27.37
CA HIS A 326 32.24 16.44 -26.28
C HIS A 326 31.22 15.46 -26.84
N HIS A 327 31.74 14.34 -27.35
CA HIS A 327 30.95 13.15 -27.63
C HIS A 327 30.59 12.50 -26.29
N THR A 328 29.38 12.72 -25.79
CA THR A 328 28.80 11.87 -24.75
C THR A 328 28.29 10.58 -25.41
N PRO A 329 28.92 9.42 -25.20
CA PRO A 329 28.42 8.17 -25.75
C PRO A 329 27.19 7.77 -24.94
N ASN A 330 26.05 7.73 -25.62
CA ASN A 330 24.81 7.17 -25.10
C ASN A 330 25.00 5.64 -25.01
N PRO A 331 25.02 5.01 -23.82
CA PRO A 331 25.41 3.61 -23.68
C PRO A 331 24.24 2.65 -23.89
N LEU A 332 23.34 2.95 -24.83
CA LEU A 332 22.20 2.11 -25.13
C LEU A 332 22.07 1.93 -26.64
N VAL A 333 22.29 0.67 -27.03
CA VAL A 333 22.07 0.04 -28.33
C VAL A 333 23.24 0.11 -29.31
N SER A 334 24.25 -0.73 -29.08
CA SER A 334 25.09 -1.29 -30.16
C SER A 334 24.19 -2.13 -31.08
N PHE A 335 23.81 -1.56 -32.22
CA PHE A 335 23.07 -2.22 -33.30
C PHE A 335 23.98 -3.06 -34.22
N ASP A 336 24.99 -3.70 -33.66
CA ASP A 336 25.90 -4.55 -34.42
C ASP A 336 25.42 -6.00 -34.36
N GLY A 337 24.68 -6.43 -35.38
CA GLY A 337 24.54 -7.85 -35.73
C GLY A 337 23.13 -8.36 -36.01
N ASP A 338 22.11 -7.94 -35.26
CA ASP A 338 20.82 -8.65 -35.29
C ASP A 338 19.76 -8.06 -36.23
N ALA A 339 19.91 -6.81 -36.69
CA ALA A 339 18.90 -6.16 -37.54
C ALA A 339 18.75 -6.82 -38.92
N LEU A 340 19.86 -7.31 -39.49
CA LEU A 340 19.89 -7.97 -40.79
C LEU A 340 19.24 -9.37 -40.74
N ASP A 341 19.40 -10.08 -39.62
CA ASP A 341 18.83 -11.41 -39.42
C ASP A 341 17.31 -11.35 -39.16
N VAL A 342 16.84 -10.28 -38.50
CA VAL A 342 15.40 -10.01 -38.35
C VAL A 342 14.76 -9.65 -39.70
N ALA A 343 15.41 -8.83 -40.53
CA ALA A 343 14.90 -8.49 -41.85
C ALA A 343 14.81 -9.71 -42.79
N ALA A 344 15.82 -10.59 -42.77
CA ALA A 344 15.81 -11.83 -43.54
C ALA A 344 14.69 -12.79 -43.08
N LYS A 345 14.46 -12.91 -41.76
CA LYS A 345 13.36 -13.73 -41.21
C LYS A 345 11.99 -13.17 -41.56
N LEU A 346 11.81 -11.85 -41.58
CA LEU A 346 10.56 -11.20 -41.97
C LEU A 346 10.26 -11.38 -43.47
N ALA A 347 11.29 -11.29 -44.33
CA ALA A 347 11.17 -11.55 -45.76
C ALA A 347 10.82 -13.02 -46.05
N ALA A 348 11.42 -13.97 -45.33
CA ALA A 348 11.12 -15.40 -45.47
C ALA A 348 9.67 -15.73 -45.03
N ALA A 349 9.19 -15.10 -43.95
CA ALA A 349 7.81 -15.26 -43.49
C ALA A 349 6.79 -14.70 -44.48
N ALA A 350 7.07 -13.54 -45.09
CA ALA A 350 6.22 -12.96 -46.13
C ALA A 350 6.15 -13.85 -47.38
N SER A 351 7.27 -14.44 -47.80
CA SER A 351 7.31 -15.37 -48.94
C SER A 351 6.54 -16.67 -48.71
N ALA A 352 6.41 -17.12 -47.46
CA ALA A 352 5.67 -18.35 -47.15
C ALA A 352 4.15 -18.13 -47.15
N SER A 353 3.68 -16.90 -46.89
CA SER A 353 2.25 -16.57 -46.85
C SER A 353 1.61 -16.44 -48.23
N ALA A 354 2.40 -16.20 -49.29
CA ALA A 354 1.88 -15.95 -50.64
C ALA A 354 1.55 -17.22 -51.44
N LYS A 355 1.60 -18.43 -50.84
CA LYS A 355 1.41 -19.70 -51.55
C LYS A 355 0.11 -20.44 -51.19
N HIS A 356 -0.83 -19.83 -50.47
CA HIS A 356 -2.01 -20.54 -49.97
C HIS A 356 -3.37 -20.09 -50.56
N ASP A 357 -3.41 -19.23 -51.59
CA ASP A 357 -4.68 -18.64 -52.05
C ASP A 357 -5.19 -19.12 -53.42
N ASP A 358 -4.57 -20.13 -54.06
CA ASP A 358 -4.93 -20.54 -55.45
C ASP A 358 -5.66 -21.90 -55.57
N ALA A 359 -6.32 -22.43 -54.53
CA ALA A 359 -6.85 -23.80 -54.57
C ALA A 359 -8.38 -24.00 -54.52
N ASP A 360 -9.22 -22.97 -54.33
CA ASP A 360 -10.64 -23.20 -53.98
C ASP A 360 -11.66 -22.48 -54.89
N ASP A 361 -11.43 -22.42 -56.21
CA ASP A 361 -12.40 -21.82 -57.16
C ASP A 361 -12.79 -22.74 -58.34
N GLU A 362 -12.93 -24.05 -58.08
CA GLU A 362 -13.44 -25.00 -59.08
C GLU A 362 -14.50 -25.94 -58.51
N TYR A 363 -15.63 -25.45 -57.98
CA TYR A 363 -16.87 -26.25 -57.86
C TYR A 363 -18.12 -25.37 -57.75
N ALA A 364 -18.57 -24.79 -58.86
CA ALA A 364 -19.93 -24.23 -58.97
C ALA A 364 -20.45 -24.29 -60.41
N ALA A 365 -20.66 -25.51 -60.93
CA ALA A 365 -21.51 -25.75 -62.09
C ALA A 365 -21.97 -27.20 -62.16
N VAL A 366 -23.07 -27.54 -61.46
CA VAL A 366 -24.09 -28.54 -61.90
C VAL A 366 -25.44 -28.12 -61.34
#